data_AF-A0A1Q3BEJ9-F1
#
_entry.id   AF-A0A1Q3BEJ9-F1
#
_cell.length_a   1.000
_cell.length_b   1.000
_cell.length_c   1.000
_cell.angle_alpha   90.00
_cell.angle_beta   90.00
_cell.angle_gamma   90.00
#
_symmetry.space_group_name_H-M   'P 1'
#
loop_
_entity.id
_entity.type
_entity.pdbx_description
1 polymer ?
#
loop_
_entity_poly.entity_id
_entity_poly.type
_entity_poly.pdbx_seq_one_letter_code
_entity_poly.pdbx_strand_id
1 'polypeptide(L)' 'VFPLFAAVGVAVGICGFQLIRNICINPEVRVSKEKRTAGVLDNFDEGQKYSQHFIRRYVRNRSPEIMPSINSFFTDPKNA' A
#
# COMPACT_ATOMS: atom_id res chain seq x y z
N VAL A 1 -8.90 21.91 -20.70
CA VAL A 1 -9.63 20.65 -20.44
C VAL A 1 -8.75 19.54 -19.84
N PHE A 2 -7.43 19.52 -20.10
CA PHE A 2 -6.44 18.63 -19.47
C PHE A 2 -6.54 18.41 -17.95
N PRO A 3 -6.82 19.42 -17.09
CA PRO A 3 -6.94 19.17 -15.65
C PRO A 3 -8.15 18.29 -15.28
N LEU A 4 -9.24 18.38 -16.05
CA LEU A 4 -10.44 17.57 -15.81
C LEU A 4 -10.20 16.10 -16.21
N PHE A 5 -9.57 15.88 -17.36
CA PHE A 5 -9.20 14.53 -17.81
C PHE A 5 -8.13 13.90 -16.92
N ALA A 6 -7.20 14.69 -16.37
CA ALA A 6 -6.24 14.20 -15.39
C ALA A 6 -6.94 13.73 -14.11
N ALA A 7 -7.85 14.55 -13.55
CA ALA A 7 -8.59 14.18 -12.34
C ALA A 7 -9.45 12.91 -12.54
N VAL A 8 -10.19 12.83 -13.65
CA VAL A 8 -11.01 11.66 -13.98
C VAL A 8 -10.15 10.42 -14.25
N GLY A 9 -9.03 10.58 -14.98
CA GLY A 9 -8.09 9.50 -15.24
C GLY A 9 -7.46 8.94 -13.97
N VAL A 10 -7.09 9.81 -13.02
CA VAL A 10 -6.57 9.38 -11.71
C VAL A 10 -7.66 8.65 -10.91
N ALA A 11 -8.89 9.15 -10.90
CA ALA A 11 -10.00 8.52 -10.18
C ALA A 11 -10.36 7.13 -10.72
N VAL A 12 -10.44 6.97 -12.04
CA VAL A 12 -10.69 5.65 -12.65
C VAL A 12 -9.47 4.73 -12.47
N GLY A 13 -8.27 5.28 -12.62
CA GLY A 13 -7.02 4.55 -12.44
C GLY A 13 -6.84 4.00 -11.02
N ILE A 14 -7.16 4.78 -9.99
CA ILE A 14 -7.03 4.33 -8.60
C ILE A 14 -8.03 3.24 -8.26
N CYS A 15 -9.27 3.35 -8.76
CA CYS A 15 -10.28 2.30 -8.61
C CYS A 15 -9.85 0.99 -9.30
N GLY A 16 -9.35 1.07 -10.54
CA GLY A 16 -8.86 -0.08 -11.28
C GLY A 16 -7.65 -0.74 -10.59
N PHE A 17 -6.72 0.07 -10.09
CA PHE A 17 -5.55 -0.41 -9.35
C PHE A 17 -5.94 -1.17 -8.07
N GLN A 18 -6.93 -0.67 -7.34
CA GLN A 18 -7.46 -1.33 -6.14
C GLN A 18 -8.09 -2.70 -6.50
N LEU A 19 -8.86 -2.76 -7.59
CA LEU A 19 -9.47 -4.01 -8.04
C LEU A 19 -8.41 -5.05 -8.45
N ILE A 20 -7.38 -4.65 -9.21
CA ILE A 20 -6.29 -5.54 -9.62
C ILE A 20 -5.55 -6.08 -8.41
N ARG A 21 -5.25 -5.24 -7.41
CA ARG A 21 -4.61 -5.69 -6.16
C ARG A 21 -5.49 -6.69 -5.40
N ASN A 22 -6.79 -6.46 -5.35
CA ASN A 22 -7.75 -7.35 -4.72
C ASN A 22 -7.81 -8.72 -5.44
N ILE A 23 -7.69 -8.75 -6.76
CA ILE A 23 -7.73 -9.99 -7.54
C ILE A 23 -6.40 -10.77 -7.43
N CYS A 24 -5.26 -10.07 -7.43
CA CYS A 24 -3.95 -10.71 -7.53
C CYS A 24 -3.28 -11.03 -6.17
N ILE A 25 -3.61 -10.31 -5.10
CA ILE A 25 -2.86 -10.35 -3.84
C ILE A 25 -3.76 -10.78 -2.66
N ASN A 26 -5.08 -10.87 -2.84
CA ASN A 26 -5.93 -11.39 -1.78
C ASN A 26 -5.69 -12.90 -1.62
N PRO A 27 -5.36 -13.37 -0.41
CA PRO A 27 -5.12 -14.78 -0.15
C PRO A 27 -6.37 -15.65 -0.35
N GLU A 28 -7.56 -15.03 -0.32
CA GLU A 28 -8.86 -15.67 -0.47
C GLU A 28 -9.33 -15.76 -1.94
N VAL A 29 -8.78 -14.93 -2.83
CA VAL A 29 -9.19 -14.88 -4.24
C VAL A 29 -8.20 -15.69 -5.07
N ARG A 30 -8.62 -16.89 -5.47
CA ARG A 30 -7.78 -17.85 -6.21
C ARG A 30 -8.13 -17.87 -7.69
N VAL A 31 -7.46 -17.05 -8.49
CA VAL A 31 -7.71 -16.95 -9.94
C VAL A 31 -6.95 -18.02 -10.74
N SER A 32 -5.74 -18.40 -10.31
CA SER A 32 -4.96 -19.45 -10.98
C SER A 32 -5.51 -20.85 -10.68
N LYS A 33 -5.60 -21.70 -11.71
CA LYS A 33 -6.05 -23.09 -11.58
C LYS A 33 -5.18 -23.91 -10.62
N GLU A 34 -3.88 -23.64 -10.57
CA GLU A 34 -2.92 -24.33 -9.69
C GLU A 34 -3.19 -24.06 -8.21
N LYS A 35 -3.58 -22.82 -7.86
CA LYS A 35 -3.94 -22.44 -6.48
C LYS A 35 -5.32 -22.97 -6.05
N ARG A 36 -6.14 -23.44 -6.99
CA ARG A 36 -7.49 -23.99 -6.72
C ARG A 36 -7.45 -25.43 -6.21
N THR A 37 -6.45 -26.21 -6.61
CA THR A 37 -6.24 -27.61 -6.20
C THR A 37 -5.53 -27.76 -4.85
N ALA A 38 -4.88 -26.71 -4.36
CA ALA A 38 -4.29 -26.69 -3.01
C ALA A 38 -5.42 -26.61 -1.96
N GLY A 39 -5.87 -27.77 -1.48
CA GLY A 39 -6.98 -27.91 -0.52
C GLY A 39 -6.71 -27.32 0.87
N VAL A 40 -5.46 -26.94 1.19
CA VAL A 40 -5.05 -26.30 2.45
C VAL A 40 -4.45 -24.93 2.17
N LEU A 41 -4.86 -23.92 2.94
CA LEU A 41 -4.48 -22.51 2.79
C LEU A 41 -3.12 -22.22 3.48
N ASP A 42 -2.05 -22.95 3.14
CA ASP A 42 -0.69 -22.67 3.63
C ASP A 42 -0.05 -21.48 2.89
N ASN A 43 -0.82 -20.40 2.77
CA ASN A 43 -0.47 -19.22 1.99
C ASN A 43 -0.04 -18.06 2.88
N PHE A 44 0.70 -18.37 3.94
CA PHE A 44 1.16 -17.40 4.95
C PHE A 44 2.02 -16.30 4.33
N ASP A 45 2.86 -16.64 3.35
CA ASP A 45 3.71 -15.67 2.64
C ASP A 45 2.90 -14.67 1.81
N GLU A 46 1.81 -15.10 1.17
CA GLU A 46 0.92 -14.20 0.42
C GLU A 46 0.09 -13.32 1.36
N GLY A 47 -0.40 -13.88 2.47
CA GLY A 47 -1.08 -13.12 3.52
C GLY A 47 -0.18 -12.07 4.17
N GLN A 48 1.10 -12.40 4.41
CA GLN A 48 2.08 -11.42 4.89
C GLN A 48 2.34 -10.32 3.87
N LYS A 49 2.45 -10.65 2.58
CA LYS A 49 2.63 -9.66 1.49
C LYS A 49 1.40 -8.76 1.33
N TYR A 50 0.20 -9.30 1.51
CA TYR A 50 -1.06 -8.54 1.48
C TYR A 50 -1.16 -7.57 2.67
N SER A 51 -0.97 -8.07 3.90
CA SER A 51 -1.05 -7.25 5.11
C SER A 51 0.08 -6.20 5.21
N GLN A 52 1.30 -6.58 4.81
CA GLN A 52 2.48 -5.73 4.93
C GLN A 52 2.97 -5.23 3.56
N HIS A 53 2.17 -4.41 2.90
CA HIS A 53 2.57 -3.69 1.70
C HIS A 53 3.75 -2.73 1.97
N PHE A 54 4.51 -2.40 0.90
CA PHE A 54 5.78 -1.66 0.96
C PHE A 54 5.74 -0.40 1.83
N ILE A 55 4.71 0.44 1.66
CA ILE A 55 4.55 1.69 2.42
C ILE A 55 4.43 1.40 3.91
N ARG A 56 3.62 0.42 4.31
CA ARG A 56 3.46 0.03 5.72
C ARG A 56 4.73 -0.55 6.33
N ARG A 57 5.57 -1.25 5.55
CA ARG A 57 6.90 -1.70 6.00
C ARG A 57 7.87 -0.54 6.16
N TYR A 58 7.85 0.39 5.22
CA TYR A 58 8.73 1.57 5.23
C TYR A 58 8.41 2.53 6.38
N VAL A 59 7.13 2.76 6.65
CA VAL A 59 6.68 3.70 7.69
C VAL A 59 6.76 3.10 9.11
N ARG A 60 6.79 1.77 9.27
CA ARG A 60 6.80 1.10 10.60
C ARG A 60 7.96 1.53 11.50
N ASN A 61 9.12 1.84 10.92
CA ASN A 61 10.32 2.20 11.68
C ASN A 61 10.53 3.73 11.77
N ARG A 62 9.57 4.53 11.30
CA ARG A 62 9.60 5.99 11.38
C ARG A 62 8.76 6.43 12.58
N SER A 63 9.20 7.50 13.25
CA SER A 63 8.35 8.18 14.23
C SER A 63 7.11 8.74 13.52
N PRO A 64 5.91 8.64 14.14
CA PRO A 64 4.69 9.20 13.57
C PRO A 64 4.72 10.73 13.72
N GLU A 65 5.46 11.39 12.83
CA GLU A 65 5.59 12.84 12.77
C GLU A 65 5.01 13.35 11.44
N ILE A 66 4.10 14.33 11.53
CA ILE A 66 3.43 14.90 10.35
C ILE A 66 4.43 15.72 9.52
N MET A 67 5.35 16.45 10.19
CA MET A 67 6.36 17.30 9.54
C MET A 67 7.69 17.23 10.30
N PRO A 68 8.51 16.20 10.07
CA PRO A 68 9.74 15.98 10.83
C PRO A 68 10.75 17.12 10.68
N SER A 69 10.83 17.77 9.51
CA SER A 69 11.73 18.92 9.28
C SER A 69 11.32 20.17 10.05
N ILE A 70 10.01 20.43 10.19
CA ILE A 70 9.51 21.55 10.97
C ILE A 70 9.67 21.27 12.46
N ASN A 71 9.37 20.04 12.88
CA ASN A 71 9.56 19.61 14.25
C ASN A 71 11.03 19.75 14.67
N SER A 72 11.96 19.25 13.85
CA SER A 72 13.40 19.40 14.12
C SER A 72 13.87 20.85 14.10
N PHE A 73 13.31 21.70 13.23
CA PHE A 73 13.67 23.12 13.18
C PHE A 73 13.35 23.85 14.49
N PHE A 74 12.19 23.61 15.09
CA PHE A 74 11.77 24.27 16.34
C PHE A 74 12.29 23.59 17.62
N THR A 75 12.80 22.36 17.54
CA THR A 75 13.25 21.58 18.72
C THR A 75 14.76 21.43 18.84
N ASP A 76 15.53 21.71 17.78
CA ASP A 76 17.00 21.58 17.79
C ASP A 76 17.65 22.81 18.47
N PRO A 77 18.37 22.63 19.60
CA PRO A 77 19.01 23.72 20.34
C PRO A 77 20.13 24.44 19.57
N LYS A 78 20.58 23.89 18.43
CA LYS A 78 21.58 24.54 17.57
C LYS A 78 21.02 25.69 16.73
N ASN A 79 19.69 25.76 16.59
CA ASN A 79 18.99 26.82 15.85
C ASN A 79 18.33 27.86 16.79
N ALA A 80 18.56 27.75 18.10
CA ALA A 80 18.03 28.64 19.15
C ALA A 80 19.05 29.72 19.53
#